data_AF-A0AAE8QW66-F1
#
_entry.id   AF-A0AAE8QW66-F1
#
_cell.length_a   1.000
_cell.length_b   1.000
_cell.length_c   1.000
_cell.angle_alpha   90.00
_cell.angle_beta   90.00
_cell.angle_gamma   90.00
#
_symmetry.space_group_name_H-M   'P 1'
#
loop_
_entity.id
_entity.type
_entity.pdbx_description
1 polymer ?
#
loop_
_entity_poly.entity_id
_entity_poly.type
_entity_poly.pdbx_seq_one_letter_code
_entity_poly.pdbx_strand_id
1 'polypeptide(L)'
;MNKNIIFRIMQFFNSTPMLHLSVDNNFDTVTRSHVSTKNRFRLSLVALNFGTLKLYIFTFSAIPIARKIGCFNFFYLLDFDKIQQRKNCNEINTITEEYEKNTLNNLNPDERSRQEEFFKIRISENNDSLSNIFDKANYYTTVILAFSAALVYAYSKLIELQLNITTLLIFYLVLINMLDLLDLILLLRRSVSVSGFHRSSFKSLRTSKEEYALTKSLYFDFVASSNDVQYYAGLTINTEMRSFRVILIGFILLICTTIKFNHIETKQDSPLLYLQSYTSLDKNR
;
A
#
# COMPACT_ATOMS: atom_id res chain seq x y z
N MET A 1 9.49 22.44 17.67
CA MET A 1 10.01 21.24 16.97
C MET A 1 9.62 21.34 15.50
N ASN A 2 10.58 21.23 14.57
CA ASN A 2 10.33 21.44 13.13
C ASN A 2 9.31 20.39 12.61
N LYS A 3 8.25 20.81 11.92
CA LYS A 3 7.18 19.92 11.40
C LYS A 3 7.74 18.78 10.54
N ASN A 4 8.84 19.04 9.84
CA ASN A 4 9.53 18.03 9.03
C ASN A 4 10.16 16.92 9.89
N ILE A 5 10.72 17.25 11.05
CA ILE A 5 11.32 16.28 11.97
C ILE A 5 10.21 15.41 12.57
N ILE A 6 9.11 16.03 13.01
CA ILE A 6 7.94 15.30 13.52
C ILE A 6 7.44 14.31 12.48
N PHE A 7 7.26 14.76 11.23
CA PHE A 7 6.83 13.90 10.13
C PHE A 7 7.74 12.68 9.94
N ARG A 8 9.07 12.88 9.94
CA ARG A 8 10.04 11.78 9.80
C ARG A 8 9.95 10.78 10.96
N ILE A 9 9.78 11.27 12.18
CA ILE A 9 9.61 10.40 13.36
C ILE A 9 8.32 9.58 13.22
N MET A 10 7.22 10.20 12.78
CA MET A 10 5.96 9.49 12.56
C MET A 10 6.09 8.44 11.45
N GLN A 11 6.81 8.74 10.36
CA GLN A 11 7.10 7.77 9.31
C GLN A 11 7.94 6.59 9.82
N PHE A 12 8.90 6.85 10.70
CA PHE A 12 9.72 5.81 11.30
C PHE A 12 8.86 4.85 12.12
N PHE A 13 8.02 5.36 13.03
CA PHE A 13 7.10 4.53 13.81
C PHE A 13 6.03 3.84 12.95
N ASN A 14 5.61 4.43 11.83
CA ASN A 14 4.71 3.75 10.88
C ASN A 14 5.42 2.63 10.10
N SER A 15 6.75 2.62 10.07
CA SER A 15 7.53 1.62 9.34
C SER A 15 7.91 0.42 10.19
N THR A 16 7.80 0.52 11.51
CA THR A 16 8.11 -0.59 12.42
C THR A 16 6.85 -1.37 12.77
N PRO A 17 6.93 -2.71 12.86
CA PRO A 17 5.83 -3.54 13.38
C PRO A 17 5.69 -3.36 14.89
N MET A 18 6.76 -3.01 15.60
CA MET A 18 6.72 -2.68 17.02
C MET A 18 6.59 -1.17 17.24
N LEU A 19 5.81 -0.77 18.26
CA LEU A 19 5.53 0.65 18.58
C LEU A 19 5.01 1.41 17.36
N HIS A 20 4.08 0.79 16.67
CA HIS A 20 3.62 1.21 15.38
C HIS A 20 2.62 2.37 15.48
N LEU A 21 2.82 3.41 14.68
CA LEU A 21 1.94 4.57 14.57
C LEU A 21 1.12 4.50 13.28
N SER A 22 -0.21 4.54 13.40
CA SER A 22 -1.14 4.45 12.29
C SER A 22 -2.17 5.59 12.25
N VAL A 23 -2.71 5.83 11.05
CA VAL A 23 -3.85 6.74 10.82
C VAL A 23 -4.98 5.95 10.16
N ASP A 24 -6.06 5.71 10.91
CA ASP A 24 -7.17 4.83 10.49
C ASP A 24 -7.82 5.30 9.20
N ASN A 25 -8.10 6.60 9.09
CA ASN A 25 -8.83 7.19 7.96
C ASN A 25 -8.09 7.10 6.62
N ASN A 26 -6.78 6.83 6.66
CA ASN A 26 -5.96 6.69 5.47
C ASN A 26 -5.31 5.30 5.40
N PHE A 27 -6.01 4.29 5.94
CA PHE A 27 -5.58 2.89 5.96
C PHE A 27 -4.12 2.72 6.39
N ASP A 28 -3.79 3.22 7.59
CA ASP A 28 -2.45 3.19 8.21
C ASP A 28 -1.46 4.24 7.70
N THR A 29 -1.74 4.88 6.58
CA THR A 29 -0.72 5.67 5.87
C THR A 29 -0.57 7.08 6.45
N VAL A 30 0.65 7.43 6.84
CA VAL A 30 1.00 8.77 7.36
C VAL A 30 1.51 9.69 6.25
N THR A 31 0.77 10.75 5.94
CA THR A 31 1.14 11.79 4.97
C THR A 31 1.49 13.11 5.68
N ARG A 32 2.13 14.05 4.96
CA ARG A 32 2.54 15.34 5.53
C ARG A 32 1.36 16.19 6.02
N SER A 33 0.20 16.08 5.38
CA SER A 33 -1.00 16.82 5.79
C SER A 33 -1.45 16.44 7.19
N HIS A 34 -1.21 15.19 7.62
CA HIS A 34 -1.62 14.67 8.93
C HIS A 34 -0.90 15.33 10.11
N VAL A 35 0.27 15.94 9.88
CA VAL A 35 1.01 16.66 10.94
C VAL A 35 0.29 17.94 11.36
N SER A 36 -0.59 18.48 10.51
CA SER A 36 -1.30 19.74 10.76
C SER A 36 -2.82 19.57 10.95
N THR A 37 -3.39 18.38 10.74
CA THR A 37 -4.83 18.12 10.85
C THR A 37 -5.21 17.45 12.17
N LYS A 38 -6.48 17.58 12.58
CA LYS A 38 -7.08 16.91 13.76
C LYS A 38 -7.31 15.41 13.53
N ASN A 39 -6.34 14.72 12.95
CA ASN A 39 -6.47 13.29 12.68
C ASN A 39 -6.27 12.48 13.96
N ARG A 40 -7.01 11.39 14.08
CA ARG A 40 -6.86 10.42 15.16
C ARG A 40 -5.67 9.52 14.80
N PHE A 41 -4.66 9.52 15.65
CA PHE A 41 -3.53 8.61 15.54
C PHE A 41 -3.76 7.43 16.47
N ARG A 42 -3.38 6.25 16.03
CA ARG A 42 -3.32 5.07 16.87
C ARG A 42 -1.86 4.68 17.04
N LEU A 43 -1.43 4.58 18.29
CA LEU A 43 -0.21 3.90 18.66
C LEU A 43 -0.56 2.45 19.00
N SER A 44 0.21 1.51 18.50
CA SER A 44 0.02 0.09 18.74
C SER A 44 1.34 -0.55 19.14
N LEU A 45 1.31 -1.50 20.07
CA LEU A 45 2.53 -2.18 20.47
C LEU A 45 3.04 -3.09 19.35
N VAL A 46 2.13 -3.82 18.70
CA VAL A 46 2.42 -4.70 17.57
C VAL A 46 1.40 -4.44 16.46
N ALA A 47 1.89 -4.29 15.24
CA ALA A 47 1.11 -4.18 14.01
C ALA A 47 1.51 -5.30 13.04
N LEU A 48 0.51 -6.04 12.58
CA LEU A 48 0.64 -7.06 11.55
C LEU A 48 -0.24 -6.67 10.36
N ASN A 49 0.38 -6.59 9.18
CA ASN A 49 -0.30 -6.19 7.96
C ASN A 49 -0.51 -7.40 7.06
N PHE A 50 -1.73 -7.55 6.55
CA PHE A 50 -2.18 -8.66 5.71
C PHE A 50 -2.95 -8.12 4.49
N GLY A 51 -2.29 -7.30 3.69
CA GLY A 51 -2.88 -6.70 2.51
C GLY A 51 -3.94 -5.67 2.87
N THR A 52 -5.21 -6.02 2.61
CA THR A 52 -6.37 -5.18 2.93
C THR A 52 -6.78 -5.22 4.40
N LEU A 53 -6.19 -6.10 5.20
CA LEU A 53 -6.47 -6.23 6.62
C LEU A 53 -5.23 -5.87 7.44
N LYS A 54 -5.39 -5.09 8.51
CA LYS A 54 -4.31 -4.77 9.46
C LYS A 54 -4.77 -5.07 10.87
N LEU A 55 -3.99 -5.91 11.56
CA LEU A 55 -4.24 -6.30 12.93
C LEU A 55 -3.29 -5.52 13.84
N TYR A 56 -3.86 -4.75 14.75
CA TYR A 56 -3.12 -4.05 15.79
C TYR A 56 -3.41 -4.68 17.14
N ILE A 57 -2.33 -4.95 17.89
CA ILE A 57 -2.36 -5.53 19.23
C ILE A 57 -1.88 -4.46 20.22
N PHE A 58 -2.60 -4.31 21.33
CA PHE A 58 -2.42 -3.28 22.35
C PHE A 58 -2.39 -1.88 21.75
N THR A 59 -3.57 -1.30 21.59
CA THR A 59 -3.74 -0.04 20.88
C THR A 59 -4.19 1.07 21.81
N PHE A 60 -3.58 2.22 21.63
CA PHE A 60 -3.97 3.47 22.25
C PHE A 60 -4.25 4.48 21.16
N SER A 61 -5.46 5.02 21.13
CA SER A 61 -5.85 6.01 20.15
C SER A 61 -5.94 7.39 20.78
N ALA A 62 -5.44 8.42 20.10
CA ALA A 62 -5.49 9.79 20.61
C ALA A 62 -5.67 10.79 19.46
N ILE A 63 -6.33 11.90 19.75
CA ILE A 63 -6.37 13.06 18.86
C ILE A 63 -5.41 14.10 19.45
N PRO A 64 -4.19 14.28 18.89
CA PRO A 64 -3.13 15.07 19.52
C PRO A 64 -3.54 16.53 19.74
N ILE A 65 -4.25 17.11 18.77
CA ILE A 65 -4.62 18.53 18.77
C ILE A 65 -5.82 18.81 19.69
N ALA A 66 -6.75 17.87 19.83
CA ALA A 66 -7.95 18.05 20.65
C ALA A 66 -7.74 17.63 22.12
N ARG A 67 -6.57 17.08 22.48
CA ARG A 67 -6.28 16.45 23.79
C ARG A 67 -7.38 15.48 24.27
N LYS A 68 -8.18 14.94 23.35
CA LYS A 68 -9.14 13.88 23.65
C LYS A 68 -8.36 12.57 23.70
N ILE A 69 -8.20 12.06 24.91
CA ILE A 69 -7.70 10.72 25.20
C ILE A 69 -8.72 9.75 24.59
N GLY A 70 -8.28 8.94 23.63
CA GLY A 70 -9.14 7.94 23.01
C GLY A 70 -9.13 6.63 23.78
N CYS A 71 -9.90 5.69 23.24
CA CYS A 71 -10.08 4.37 23.83
C CYS A 71 -8.81 3.51 23.71
N PHE A 72 -8.57 2.72 24.75
CA PHE A 72 -7.61 1.62 24.75
C PHE A 72 -8.31 0.35 24.32
N ASN A 73 -7.77 -0.34 23.32
CA ASN A 73 -8.29 -1.63 22.86
C ASN A 73 -7.15 -2.65 22.79
N PHE A 74 -7.39 -3.87 23.28
CA PHE A 74 -6.44 -4.97 23.19
C PHE A 74 -6.21 -5.45 21.75
N PHE A 75 -7.28 -5.54 20.97
CA PHE A 75 -7.22 -5.93 19.57
C PHE A 75 -8.00 -4.93 18.73
N TYR A 76 -7.44 -4.54 17.60
CA TYR A 76 -8.13 -3.73 16.61
C TYR A 76 -7.83 -4.25 15.20
N LEU A 77 -8.87 -4.51 14.44
CA LEU A 77 -8.79 -4.87 13.03
C LEU A 77 -9.18 -3.68 12.16
N LEU A 78 -8.24 -3.21 11.35
CA LEU A 78 -8.50 -2.21 10.31
C LEU A 78 -8.69 -2.94 8.98
N ASP A 79 -9.80 -2.62 8.32
CA ASP A 79 -10.19 -3.24 7.06
C ASP A 79 -10.28 -2.17 5.99
N PHE A 80 -9.52 -2.33 4.91
CA PHE A 80 -9.49 -1.42 3.78
C PHE A 80 -10.89 -1.25 3.18
N ASP A 81 -11.63 -2.35 3.04
CA ASP A 81 -12.95 -2.35 2.42
C ASP A 81 -13.98 -1.57 3.27
N LYS A 82 -13.72 -1.38 4.56
CA LYS A 82 -14.56 -0.54 5.44
C LYS A 82 -14.24 0.95 5.37
N ILE A 83 -12.98 1.30 5.14
CA ILE A 83 -12.54 2.70 5.02
C ILE A 83 -12.87 3.23 3.63
N GLN A 84 -12.54 2.44 2.62
CA GLN A 84 -12.72 2.76 1.22
C GLN A 84 -13.78 1.83 0.65
N GLN A 85 -15.03 2.09 1.04
CA GLN A 85 -16.16 1.25 0.66
C GLN A 85 -16.42 1.34 -0.84
N ARG A 86 -16.33 0.19 -1.48
CA ARG A 86 -16.82 0.00 -2.84
C ARG A 86 -18.34 -0.04 -2.77
N LYS A 87 -19.01 0.89 -3.45
CA LYS A 87 -20.46 0.96 -3.47
C LYS A 87 -21.02 -0.29 -4.13
N ASN A 88 -22.04 -0.87 -3.49
CA ASN A 88 -22.72 -2.00 -4.11
C ASN A 88 -23.69 -1.53 -5.21
N CYS A 89 -24.15 -2.46 -6.04
CA CYS A 89 -25.08 -2.15 -7.13
C CYS A 89 -26.36 -1.45 -6.64
N ASN A 90 -26.89 -1.82 -5.46
CA ASN A 90 -28.11 -1.23 -4.92
C ASN A 90 -27.91 0.23 -4.52
N GLU A 91 -26.79 0.57 -3.90
CA GLU A 91 -26.43 1.95 -3.54
C GLU A 91 -26.26 2.82 -4.78
N ILE A 92 -25.63 2.28 -5.83
CA ILE A 92 -25.48 2.98 -7.10
C ILE A 92 -26.85 3.20 -7.75
N ASN A 93 -27.73 2.18 -7.70
CA ASN A 93 -29.11 2.31 -8.18
C ASN A 93 -29.87 3.40 -7.41
N THR A 94 -29.81 3.42 -6.07
CA THR A 94 -30.47 4.46 -5.26
C THR A 94 -29.99 5.87 -5.63
N ILE A 95 -28.67 6.06 -5.80
CA ILE A 95 -28.09 7.35 -6.23
C ILE A 95 -28.57 7.72 -7.63
N THR A 96 -28.68 6.74 -8.52
CA THR A 96 -29.16 6.94 -9.89
C THR A 96 -30.65 7.30 -9.92
N GLU A 97 -31.47 6.66 -9.10
CA GLU A 97 -32.89 6.97 -8.92
C GLU A 97 -33.13 8.34 -8.30
N GLU A 98 -32.26 8.75 -7.36
CA GLU A 98 -32.31 10.09 -6.78
C GLU A 98 -32.00 11.17 -7.83
N TYR A 99 -30.96 10.95 -8.64
CA TYR A 99 -30.60 11.83 -9.76
C TYR A 99 -31.72 11.89 -10.82
N GLU A 100 -32.36 10.76 -11.11
CA GLU A 100 -33.51 10.72 -12.02
C GLU A 100 -34.63 11.64 -11.54
N LYS A 101 -35.04 11.49 -10.28
CA LYS A 101 -36.14 12.25 -9.67
C LYS A 101 -35.83 13.75 -9.55
N ASN A 102 -34.61 14.07 -9.11
CA ASN A 102 -34.27 15.44 -8.74
C ASN A 102 -33.75 16.28 -9.92
N THR A 103 -33.22 15.63 -10.95
CA THR A 103 -32.53 16.32 -12.05
C THR A 103 -33.06 15.87 -13.40
N LEU A 104 -32.99 14.57 -13.71
CA LEU A 104 -33.17 14.09 -15.08
C LEU A 104 -34.57 14.35 -15.65
N ASN A 105 -35.60 14.19 -14.82
CA ASN A 105 -37.00 14.41 -15.21
C ASN A 105 -37.32 15.87 -15.58
N ASN A 106 -36.50 16.82 -15.12
CA ASN A 106 -36.73 18.25 -15.30
C ASN A 106 -35.82 18.86 -16.39
N LEU A 107 -34.97 18.06 -17.04
CA LEU A 107 -34.02 18.55 -18.04
C LEU A 107 -34.64 18.68 -19.43
N ASN A 108 -34.32 19.80 -20.09
CA ASN A 108 -34.63 19.99 -21.49
C ASN A 108 -33.77 19.07 -22.39
N PRO A 109 -34.21 18.78 -23.63
CA PRO A 109 -33.48 17.90 -24.55
C PRO A 109 -32.03 18.33 -24.82
N ASP A 110 -31.78 19.63 -24.99
CA ASP A 110 -30.44 20.16 -25.24
C ASP A 110 -29.51 19.99 -24.03
N GLU A 111 -30.04 20.21 -22.82
CA GLU A 111 -29.28 20.05 -21.58
C GLU A 111 -28.98 18.57 -21.31
N ARG A 112 -29.94 17.69 -21.62
CA ARG A 112 -29.77 16.25 -21.55
C ARG A 112 -28.66 15.79 -22.48
N SER A 113 -28.66 16.24 -23.74
CA SER A 113 -27.60 15.92 -24.72
C SER A 113 -26.21 16.35 -24.23
N ARG A 114 -26.09 17.58 -23.68
CA ARG A 114 -24.84 18.05 -23.07
C ARG A 114 -24.39 17.18 -21.88
N GLN A 115 -25.32 16.73 -21.04
CA GLN A 115 -24.98 15.83 -19.93
C GLN A 115 -24.54 14.46 -20.43
N GLU A 116 -25.15 13.92 -21.48
CA GLU A 116 -24.71 12.67 -22.09
C GLU A 116 -23.29 12.75 -22.62
N GLU A 117 -22.94 13.82 -23.34
CA GLU A 117 -21.57 14.05 -23.80
C GLU A 117 -20.59 14.17 -22.63
N PHE A 118 -20.97 14.93 -21.60
CA PHE A 118 -20.17 15.05 -20.38
C PHE A 118 -19.92 13.69 -19.72
N PHE A 119 -20.95 12.86 -19.54
CA PHE A 119 -20.78 11.55 -18.91
C PHE A 119 -19.94 10.61 -19.77
N LYS A 120 -20.09 10.63 -21.11
CA LYS A 120 -19.23 9.84 -22.00
C LYS A 120 -17.75 10.20 -21.81
N ILE A 121 -17.44 11.50 -21.75
CA ILE A 121 -16.07 11.99 -21.50
C ILE A 121 -15.59 11.50 -20.13
N ARG A 122 -16.38 11.69 -19.06
CA ARG A 122 -16.00 11.28 -17.70
C ARG A 122 -15.80 9.78 -17.55
N ILE A 123 -16.64 8.96 -18.18
CA ILE A 123 -16.49 7.50 -18.19
C ILE A 123 -15.18 7.12 -18.91
N SER A 124 -14.87 7.78 -20.03
CA SER A 124 -13.60 7.56 -20.73
C SER A 124 -12.41 7.90 -19.84
N GLU A 125 -12.41 9.08 -19.20
CA GLU A 125 -11.36 9.50 -18.28
C GLU A 125 -11.18 8.52 -17.10
N ASN A 126 -12.29 7.99 -16.55
CA ASN A 126 -12.25 7.00 -15.49
C ASN A 126 -11.67 5.67 -15.96
N ASN A 127 -12.01 5.23 -17.17
CA ASN A 127 -11.44 4.00 -17.76
C ASN A 127 -9.94 4.14 -18.02
N ASP A 128 -9.50 5.29 -18.55
CA ASP A 128 -8.08 5.58 -18.74
C ASP A 128 -7.34 5.63 -17.39
N SER A 129 -7.96 6.22 -16.38
CA SER A 129 -7.43 6.24 -15.01
C SER A 129 -7.29 4.84 -14.44
N LEU A 130 -8.31 3.98 -14.60
CA LEU A 130 -8.25 2.58 -14.17
C LEU A 130 -7.13 1.82 -14.89
N SER A 131 -6.99 1.99 -16.20
CA SER A 131 -5.89 1.37 -16.96
C SER A 131 -4.53 1.78 -16.40
N ASN A 132 -4.32 3.08 -16.20
CA ASN A 132 -3.08 3.61 -15.62
C ASN A 132 -2.81 3.07 -14.21
N ILE A 133 -3.86 2.88 -13.40
CA ILE A 133 -3.75 2.32 -12.04
C ILE A 133 -3.31 0.84 -12.11
N PHE A 134 -3.88 0.05 -13.01
CA PHE A 134 -3.49 -1.35 -13.21
C PHE A 134 -2.09 -1.47 -13.79
N ASP A 135 -1.71 -0.62 -14.73
CA ASP A 135 -0.36 -0.57 -15.28
C ASP A 135 0.68 -0.26 -14.21
N LYS A 136 0.38 0.68 -13.29
CA LYS A 136 1.23 0.93 -12.11
C LYS A 136 1.34 -0.29 -11.19
N ALA A 137 0.24 -0.98 -10.92
CA ALA A 137 0.28 -2.20 -10.10
C ALA A 137 1.12 -3.31 -10.77
N ASN A 138 1.00 -3.48 -12.08
CA ASN A 138 1.80 -4.43 -12.86
C ASN A 138 3.28 -4.04 -12.89
N TYR A 139 3.58 -2.74 -13.00
CA TYR A 139 4.94 -2.21 -12.89
C TYR A 139 5.57 -2.57 -11.54
N TYR A 140 4.89 -2.29 -10.42
CA TYR A 140 5.39 -2.65 -9.08
C TYR A 140 5.54 -4.17 -8.91
N THR A 141 4.61 -4.97 -9.47
CA THR A 141 4.74 -6.44 -9.47
C THR A 141 6.03 -6.88 -10.14
N THR A 142 6.35 -6.30 -11.29
CA THR A 142 7.57 -6.63 -12.06
C THR A 142 8.83 -6.25 -11.30
N VAL A 143 8.86 -5.03 -10.72
CA VAL A 143 10.00 -4.54 -9.94
C VAL A 143 10.25 -5.41 -8.72
N ILE A 144 9.21 -5.75 -7.96
CA ILE A 144 9.34 -6.58 -6.75
C ILE A 144 9.75 -8.02 -7.10
N LEU A 145 9.22 -8.57 -8.19
CA LEU A 145 9.62 -9.89 -8.68
C LEU A 145 11.11 -9.91 -9.04
N ALA A 146 11.60 -8.92 -9.79
CA ALA A 146 13.02 -8.82 -10.12
C ALA A 146 13.89 -8.62 -8.86
N PHE A 147 13.43 -7.77 -7.93
CA PHE A 147 14.14 -7.48 -6.70
C PHE A 147 14.17 -8.67 -5.72
N SER A 148 13.20 -9.58 -5.79
CA SER A 148 13.12 -10.76 -4.92
C SER A 148 14.35 -11.66 -5.02
N ALA A 149 14.95 -11.81 -6.22
CA ALA A 149 16.17 -12.59 -6.39
C ALA A 149 17.35 -12.01 -5.60
N ALA A 150 17.50 -10.69 -5.60
CA ALA A 150 18.52 -10.01 -4.82
C ALA A 150 18.27 -10.16 -3.30
N LEU A 151 17.02 -10.10 -2.86
CA LEU A 151 16.65 -10.33 -1.46
C LEU A 151 16.96 -11.78 -1.03
N VAL A 152 16.64 -12.77 -1.87
CA VAL A 152 16.95 -14.18 -1.58
C VAL A 152 18.46 -14.39 -1.42
N TYR A 153 19.28 -13.77 -2.28
CA TYR A 153 20.73 -13.78 -2.13
C TYR A 153 21.19 -13.12 -0.82
N ALA A 154 20.64 -11.95 -0.49
CA ALA A 154 20.96 -11.29 0.78
C ALA A 154 20.61 -12.19 1.97
N TYR A 155 19.43 -12.79 1.97
CA TYR A 155 18.98 -13.63 3.08
C TYR A 155 19.82 -14.90 3.23
N SER A 156 20.22 -15.55 2.13
CA SER A 156 21.05 -16.76 2.21
C SER A 156 22.40 -16.48 2.87
N LYS A 157 23.03 -15.34 2.57
CA LYS A 157 24.29 -14.92 3.19
C LYS A 157 24.16 -14.48 4.64
N LEU A 158 23.00 -13.95 5.04
CA LEU A 158 22.78 -13.51 6.42
C LEU A 158 22.60 -14.67 7.40
N ILE A 159 22.13 -15.84 6.94
CA ILE A 159 21.92 -17.01 7.79
C ILE A 159 23.25 -17.56 8.35
N GLU A 160 24.36 -17.37 7.64
CA GLU A 160 25.70 -17.85 8.03
C GLU A 160 26.36 -16.97 9.12
N LEU A 161 25.73 -15.85 9.50
CA LEU A 161 26.31 -14.91 10.45
C LEU A 161 26.15 -15.37 11.90
N GLN A 162 27.23 -15.25 12.67
CA GLN A 162 27.21 -15.46 14.12
C GLN A 162 26.31 -14.44 14.84
N LEU A 163 25.67 -14.87 15.94
CA LEU A 163 24.78 -14.05 16.73
C LEU A 163 25.56 -13.02 17.56
N ASN A 164 25.43 -11.76 17.19
CA ASN A 164 25.96 -10.57 17.87
C ASN A 164 24.87 -9.48 17.87
N ILE A 165 25.01 -8.44 18.68
CA ILE A 165 24.05 -7.32 18.74
C ILE A 165 23.83 -6.70 17.34
N THR A 166 24.90 -6.56 16.55
CA THR A 166 24.80 -6.03 15.19
C THR A 166 24.06 -6.96 14.24
N THR A 167 24.22 -8.28 14.37
CA THR A 167 23.51 -9.24 13.51
C THR A 167 22.05 -9.39 13.95
N LEU A 168 21.74 -9.21 15.24
CA LEU A 168 20.36 -9.14 15.74
C LEU A 168 19.58 -7.96 15.14
N LEU A 169 20.20 -6.79 15.02
CA LEU A 169 19.58 -5.64 14.32
C LEU A 169 19.34 -5.94 12.83
N ILE A 170 20.27 -6.63 12.18
CA ILE A 170 20.10 -7.04 10.77
C ILE A 170 18.96 -8.06 10.64
N PHE A 171 18.89 -9.06 11.52
CA PHE A 171 17.78 -10.02 11.53
C PHE A 171 16.42 -9.33 11.79
N TYR A 172 16.39 -8.30 12.63
CA TYR A 172 15.19 -7.50 12.82
C TYR A 172 14.79 -6.75 11.53
N LEU A 173 15.74 -6.19 10.79
CA LEU A 173 15.47 -5.59 9.48
C LEU A 173 14.99 -6.61 8.44
N VAL A 174 15.56 -7.82 8.44
CA VAL A 174 15.08 -8.94 7.59
C VAL A 174 13.63 -9.28 7.94
N LEU A 175 13.30 -9.39 9.23
CA LEU A 175 11.93 -9.66 9.67
C LEU A 175 10.94 -8.58 9.19
N ILE A 176 11.29 -7.30 9.35
CA ILE A 176 10.46 -6.19 8.83
C ILE A 176 10.29 -6.32 7.32
N ASN A 177 11.38 -6.53 6.59
CA ASN A 177 11.35 -6.60 5.14
C ASN A 177 10.49 -7.78 4.63
N MET A 178 10.56 -8.93 5.30
CA MET A 178 9.73 -10.10 5.01
C MET A 178 8.24 -9.85 5.26
N LEU A 179 7.88 -9.27 6.42
CA LEU A 179 6.49 -8.93 6.73
C LEU A 179 5.93 -7.92 5.71
N ASP A 180 6.73 -6.93 5.32
CA ASP A 180 6.35 -5.94 4.32
C ASP A 180 6.22 -6.54 2.92
N LEU A 181 7.08 -7.49 2.56
CA LEU A 181 7.01 -8.19 1.28
C LEU A 181 5.74 -9.03 1.19
N LEU A 182 5.38 -9.75 2.26
CA LEU A 182 4.12 -10.51 2.33
C LEU A 182 2.90 -9.59 2.23
N ASP A 183 2.88 -8.48 2.98
CA ASP A 183 1.82 -7.46 2.90
C ASP A 183 1.67 -6.93 1.46
N LEU A 184 2.80 -6.60 0.83
CA LEU A 184 2.84 -6.08 -0.54
C LEU A 184 2.34 -7.08 -1.58
N ILE A 185 2.69 -8.36 -1.46
CA ILE A 185 2.18 -9.41 -2.35
C ILE A 185 0.66 -9.53 -2.24
N LEU A 186 0.11 -9.46 -1.02
CA LEU A 186 -1.33 -9.50 -0.79
C LEU A 186 -2.04 -8.27 -1.36
N LEU A 187 -1.46 -7.07 -1.21
CA LEU A 187 -1.97 -5.83 -1.82
C LEU A 187 -1.97 -5.94 -3.34
N LEU A 188 -0.84 -6.31 -3.95
CA LEU A 188 -0.70 -6.45 -5.40
C LEU A 188 -1.69 -7.47 -5.97
N ARG A 189 -1.83 -8.61 -5.31
CA ARG A 189 -2.83 -9.62 -5.70
C ARG A 189 -4.24 -9.04 -5.68
N ARG A 190 -4.60 -8.24 -4.67
CA ARG A 190 -5.91 -7.58 -4.61
C ARG A 190 -6.05 -6.52 -5.71
N SER A 191 -5.00 -5.75 -5.99
CA SER A 191 -5.00 -4.69 -7.02
C SER A 191 -5.22 -5.22 -8.43
N VAL A 192 -4.66 -6.40 -8.72
CA VAL A 192 -4.77 -7.03 -10.05
C VAL A 192 -5.92 -8.05 -10.10
N SER A 193 -6.55 -8.37 -8.96
CA SER A 193 -7.69 -9.29 -8.96
C SER A 193 -8.85 -8.73 -9.78
N VAL A 194 -9.36 -9.54 -10.70
CA VAL A 194 -10.53 -9.18 -11.52
C VAL A 194 -11.76 -9.16 -10.60
N SER A 195 -12.12 -7.98 -10.12
CA SER A 195 -13.41 -7.78 -9.45
C SER A 195 -14.50 -7.52 -10.49
N GLY A 196 -15.71 -8.02 -10.27
CA GLY A 196 -16.86 -7.65 -11.12
C GLY A 196 -17.06 -6.13 -11.12
N PHE A 197 -17.04 -5.51 -12.28
CA PHE A 197 -17.38 -4.09 -12.47
C PHE A 197 -18.89 -3.97 -12.67
N HIS A 198 -19.53 -3.05 -11.95
CA HIS A 198 -20.93 -2.76 -12.17
C HIS A 198 -21.08 -1.91 -13.44
N ARG A 199 -21.92 -2.38 -14.36
CA ARG A 199 -22.26 -1.66 -15.59
C ARG A 199 -23.75 -1.72 -15.83
N SER A 200 -24.27 -0.68 -16.44
CA SER A 200 -25.65 -0.62 -16.90
C SER A 200 -25.90 -1.71 -17.95
N SER A 201 -27.11 -2.26 -17.94
CA SER A 201 -27.47 -3.32 -18.89
C SER A 201 -28.03 -2.73 -20.17
N PHE A 202 -27.53 -3.20 -21.31
CA PHE A 202 -28.17 -2.88 -22.60
C PHE A 202 -29.63 -3.35 -22.66
N LYS A 203 -29.97 -4.42 -21.93
CA LYS A 203 -31.35 -4.93 -21.83
C LYS A 203 -32.27 -3.88 -21.21
N SER A 204 -31.87 -3.25 -20.10
CA SER A 204 -32.68 -2.20 -19.45
C SER A 204 -32.85 -0.98 -20.35
N LEU A 205 -31.83 -0.66 -21.15
CA LEU A 205 -31.90 0.43 -22.13
C LEU A 205 -32.90 0.14 -23.25
N ARG A 206 -32.81 -1.06 -23.84
CA ARG A 206 -33.67 -1.48 -24.96
C ARG A 206 -35.14 -1.60 -24.58
N THR A 207 -35.43 -1.96 -23.33
CA THR A 207 -36.82 -2.13 -22.85
C THR A 207 -37.43 -0.84 -22.30
N SER A 208 -36.62 0.19 -22.04
CA SER A 208 -37.15 1.45 -21.54
C SER A 208 -37.87 2.22 -22.64
N LYS A 209 -38.97 2.87 -22.28
CA LYS A 209 -39.72 3.79 -23.15
C LYS A 209 -39.38 5.26 -22.87
N GLU A 210 -38.51 5.51 -21.89
CA GLU A 210 -38.17 6.85 -21.44
C GLU A 210 -37.09 7.46 -22.34
N GLU A 211 -37.31 8.69 -22.78
CA GLU A 211 -36.36 9.44 -23.62
C GLU A 211 -35.05 9.78 -22.89
N TYR A 212 -35.01 9.65 -21.57
CA TYR A 212 -33.82 9.91 -20.74
C TYR A 212 -33.09 8.64 -20.30
N ALA A 213 -33.51 7.46 -20.79
CA ALA A 213 -32.95 6.18 -20.38
C ALA A 213 -31.44 6.07 -20.62
N LEU A 214 -30.94 6.66 -21.72
CA LEU A 214 -29.51 6.71 -22.05
C LEU A 214 -28.73 7.56 -21.07
N THR A 215 -29.21 8.76 -20.77
CA THR A 215 -28.58 9.64 -19.78
C THR A 215 -28.53 8.98 -18.40
N LYS A 216 -29.61 8.30 -18.00
CA LYS A 216 -29.69 7.53 -16.74
C LYS A 216 -28.66 6.41 -16.71
N SER A 217 -28.51 5.64 -17.78
CA SER A 217 -27.54 4.56 -17.84
C SER A 217 -26.09 5.07 -17.81
N LEU A 218 -25.82 6.17 -18.50
CA LEU A 218 -24.52 6.83 -18.48
C LEU A 218 -24.18 7.39 -17.09
N TYR A 219 -25.15 7.96 -16.39
CA TYR A 219 -24.95 8.41 -15.01
C TYR A 219 -24.62 7.23 -14.08
N PHE A 220 -25.35 6.12 -14.19
CA PHE A 220 -25.04 4.89 -13.45
C PHE A 220 -23.60 4.43 -13.69
N ASP A 221 -23.19 4.35 -14.95
CA ASP A 221 -21.84 3.92 -15.35
C ASP A 221 -20.76 4.90 -14.87
N PHE A 222 -21.05 6.20 -14.87
CA PHE A 222 -20.17 7.22 -14.33
C PHE A 222 -19.98 7.04 -12.81
N VAL A 223 -21.05 6.87 -12.04
CA VAL A 223 -20.97 6.68 -10.58
C VAL A 223 -20.23 5.39 -10.24
N ALA A 224 -20.52 4.30 -10.95
CA ALA A 224 -19.85 3.02 -10.77
C ALA A 224 -18.34 3.13 -11.06
N SER A 225 -17.96 3.63 -12.25
CA SER A 225 -16.56 3.77 -12.65
C SER A 225 -15.79 4.74 -11.75
N SER A 226 -16.40 5.84 -11.30
CA SER A 226 -15.75 6.79 -10.39
C SER A 226 -15.46 6.16 -9.03
N ASN A 227 -16.39 5.36 -8.50
CA ASN A 227 -16.17 4.65 -7.24
C ASN A 227 -15.06 3.59 -7.37
N ASP A 228 -15.01 2.88 -8.50
CA ASP A 228 -13.95 1.92 -8.79
C ASP A 228 -12.57 2.59 -8.88
N VAL A 229 -12.46 3.73 -9.59
CA VAL A 229 -11.22 4.52 -9.65
C VAL A 229 -10.75 4.89 -8.25
N GLN A 230 -11.65 5.39 -7.39
CA GLN A 230 -11.31 5.77 -6.03
C GLN A 230 -10.80 4.57 -5.22
N TYR A 231 -11.48 3.43 -5.29
CA TYR A 231 -11.10 2.21 -4.59
C TYR A 231 -9.70 1.73 -4.98
N TYR A 232 -9.47 1.55 -6.29
CA TYR A 232 -8.21 1.02 -6.80
C TYR A 232 -7.05 2.02 -6.68
N ALA A 233 -7.31 3.33 -6.80
CA ALA A 233 -6.29 4.35 -6.54
C ALA A 233 -5.79 4.28 -5.09
N GLY A 234 -6.71 4.11 -4.12
CA GLY A 234 -6.34 3.93 -2.71
C GLY A 234 -5.43 2.73 -2.50
N LEU A 235 -5.77 1.60 -3.14
CA LEU A 235 -4.99 0.37 -3.04
C LEU A 235 -3.59 0.51 -3.69
N THR A 236 -3.52 1.18 -4.85
CA THR A 236 -2.25 1.43 -5.55
C THR A 236 -1.35 2.41 -4.81
N ILE A 237 -1.88 3.44 -4.15
CA ILE A 237 -1.09 4.35 -3.29
C ILE A 237 -0.46 3.56 -2.13
N ASN A 238 -1.23 2.69 -1.47
CA ASN A 238 -0.69 1.85 -0.40
C ASN A 238 0.37 0.88 -0.92
N THR A 239 0.14 0.29 -2.10
CA THR A 239 1.10 -0.58 -2.81
C THR A 239 2.41 0.16 -3.10
N GLU A 240 2.34 1.38 -3.62
CA GLU A 240 3.49 2.23 -3.93
C GLU A 240 4.32 2.51 -2.67
N MET A 241 3.68 2.93 -1.59
CA MET A 241 4.37 3.24 -0.33
C MET A 241 5.04 2.01 0.28
N ARG A 242 4.37 0.86 0.25
CA ARG A 242 4.95 -0.41 0.72
C ARG A 242 6.10 -0.88 -0.18
N SER A 243 5.97 -0.73 -1.50
CA SER A 243 7.03 -1.06 -2.47
C SER A 243 8.30 -0.28 -2.20
N PHE A 244 8.20 1.05 -2.03
CA PHE A 244 9.35 1.89 -1.71
C PHE A 244 10.04 1.46 -0.41
N ARG A 245 9.27 1.09 0.61
CA ARG A 245 9.82 0.64 1.89
C ARG A 245 10.57 -0.69 1.77
N VAL A 246 9.98 -1.67 1.07
CA VAL A 246 10.62 -2.97 0.80
C VAL A 246 11.93 -2.78 0.06
N ILE A 247 11.95 -1.94 -0.98
CA ILE A 247 13.14 -1.66 -1.78
C ILE A 247 14.20 -0.97 -0.92
N LEU A 248 13.85 0.05 -0.14
CA LEU A 248 14.79 0.81 0.69
C LEU A 248 15.45 -0.09 1.75
N ILE A 249 14.65 -0.83 2.51
CA ILE A 249 15.18 -1.75 3.54
C ILE A 249 15.99 -2.86 2.86
N GLY A 250 15.53 -3.38 1.72
CA GLY A 250 16.25 -4.39 0.94
C GLY A 250 17.62 -3.92 0.46
N PHE A 251 17.76 -2.68 0.00
CA PHE A 251 19.05 -2.10 -0.36
C PHE A 251 19.98 -1.98 0.85
N ILE A 252 19.47 -1.56 2.01
CA ILE A 252 20.26 -1.51 3.24
C ILE A 252 20.76 -2.91 3.59
N LEU A 253 19.89 -3.93 3.52
CA LEU A 253 20.26 -5.32 3.78
C LEU A 253 21.34 -5.80 2.81
N LEU A 254 21.20 -5.53 1.51
CA LEU A 254 22.22 -5.86 0.50
C LEU A 254 23.57 -5.24 0.83
N ILE A 255 23.62 -3.95 1.17
CA ILE A 255 24.87 -3.27 1.57
C ILE A 255 25.45 -3.91 2.84
N CYS A 256 24.62 -4.22 3.83
CA CYS A 256 25.08 -4.90 5.05
C CYS A 256 25.66 -6.28 4.73
N THR A 257 25.05 -7.04 3.81
CA THR A 257 25.56 -8.36 3.41
C THR A 257 26.92 -8.28 2.74
N THR A 258 27.11 -7.36 1.80
CA THR A 258 28.37 -7.23 1.05
C THR A 258 29.52 -6.78 1.96
N ILE A 259 29.28 -5.80 2.84
CA ILE A 259 30.30 -5.33 3.77
C ILE A 259 30.70 -6.42 4.76
N LYS A 260 29.73 -7.14 5.34
CA LYS A 260 30.01 -8.18 6.34
C LYS A 260 30.69 -9.40 5.71
N PHE A 261 30.28 -9.80 4.51
CA PHE A 261 30.85 -10.95 3.82
C PHE A 261 32.30 -10.69 3.39
N ASN A 262 32.60 -9.51 2.84
CA ASN A 262 33.98 -9.11 2.51
C ASN A 262 34.89 -9.10 3.76
N HIS A 263 34.35 -8.75 4.94
CA HIS A 263 35.11 -8.80 6.19
C HIS A 263 35.38 -10.25 6.66
N ILE A 264 34.51 -11.21 6.33
CA ILE A 264 34.70 -12.62 6.67
C ILE A 264 35.80 -13.23 5.78
N GLU A 265 35.75 -13.01 4.47
CA GLU A 265 36.76 -13.51 3.52
C GLU A 265 38.16 -12.96 3.85
N THR A 266 38.28 -11.65 4.07
CA THR A 266 39.56 -11.03 4.45
C THR A 266 40.14 -11.55 5.78
N LYS A 267 39.29 -11.99 6.71
CA LYS A 267 39.72 -12.65 7.96
C LYS A 267 40.12 -14.12 7.78
N GLN A 268 39.63 -14.80 6.75
CA GLN A 268 39.98 -16.18 6.44
C GLN A 268 41.30 -16.28 5.66
N ASP A 269 41.59 -15.31 4.79
CA ASP A 269 42.83 -15.28 4.00
C ASP A 269 44.07 -14.83 4.79
N SER A 270 43.87 -14.03 5.85
CA SER A 270 44.96 -13.54 6.68
C SER A 270 45.73 -14.63 7.46
N PRO A 271 45.11 -15.59 8.17
CA PRO A 271 45.85 -16.61 8.91
C PRO A 271 46.61 -17.61 8.03
N LEU A 272 46.16 -17.84 6.78
CA LEU A 272 46.81 -18.75 5.84
C LEU A 272 48.12 -18.17 5.26
N LEU A 273 48.15 -16.85 5.02
CA LEU A 273 49.36 -16.13 4.60
C LEU A 273 50.43 -16.06 5.70
N TYR A 274 50.00 -15.96 6.96
CA TYR A 274 50.92 -16.05 8.11
C TYR A 274 51.51 -17.46 8.25
N LEU A 275 50.72 -18.53 8.10
CA LEU A 275 51.24 -19.91 8.18
C LEU A 275 52.17 -20.27 7.02
N GLN A 276 51.92 -19.78 5.80
CA GLN A 276 52.83 -20.01 4.67
C GLN A 276 54.20 -19.35 4.87
N SER A 277 54.27 -18.15 5.46
CA SER A 277 55.55 -17.47 5.71
C SER A 277 56.42 -18.20 6.76
N TYR A 278 55.82 -18.82 7.78
CA TYR A 278 56.55 -19.67 8.72
C TYR A 278 57.05 -20.97 8.10
N THR A 279 56.27 -21.62 7.23
CA THR A 279 56.71 -22.86 6.56
C THR A 279 57.81 -22.66 5.51
N SER A 280 57.97 -21.45 4.97
CA SER A 280 59.08 -21.11 4.06
C SER A 280 60.39 -20.78 4.77
N LEU A 281 60.35 -20.37 6.05
CA LEU A 281 61.53 -20.05 6.84
C LEU A 281 62.23 -21.29 7.41
N ASP A 282 61.48 -22.37 7.66
CA ASP A 282 62.00 -23.62 8.22
C ASP A 282 62.60 -24.58 7.18
N LYS A 283 62.45 -24.30 5.87
CA LYS A 283 63.07 -25.08 4.79
C LYS A 283 64.49 -24.64 4.42
N ASN A 284 65.00 -23.56 5.03
CA ASN A 284 66.33 -23.00 4.76
C ASN A 284 67.29 -23.10 5.97
N ARG A 285 67.06 -24.04 6.89
CA ARG A 285 67.99 -24.38 7.98
C ARG A 285 68.45 -25.83 7.89
#